data_AF-A0A661F9K7-F1
#
_entry.id   AF-A0A661F9K7-F1
#
_cell.length_a   1.000
_cell.length_b   1.000
_cell.length_c   1.000
_cell.angle_alpha   90.00
_cell.angle_beta   90.00
_cell.angle_gamma   90.00
#
_symmetry.space_group_name_H-M   'P 1'
#
loop_
_entity.id
_entity.type
_entity.pdbx_description
1 polymer ?
#
loop_
_entity_poly.entity_id
_entity_poly.type
_entity_poly.pdbx_seq_one_letter_code
_entity_poly.pdbx_strand_id
1 'polypeptide(L)'
;MDSLDIFLKELGGVVWGPVTLFFLFGVGLYLTVGLKLLPWRSVGRAFGLLWAGRDSSGKGDITPFQALMTALSATIGTGNIAGVATAIFLGGPGAIFWMWITALFGMATKYAEAVLAIKYREVDSLGRYVGGPMYYIRKGMGEKWKWLAFLFALFGTLASFGIGNMVQANSVADAVHSVFGISGEVTGLVMMVLTGIVIIGGIGRIAQVAAKLVPFMAIAYVICAVIIILIHFTE
;
A
#
# COMPACT_ATOMS: atom_id res chain seq x y z
N MET A 1 -29.12 -11.35 -7.43
CA MET A 1 -27.89 -11.18 -6.66
C MET A 1 -26.96 -12.35 -6.90
N ASP A 2 -27.44 -13.59 -6.85
CA ASP A 2 -26.65 -14.80 -7.09
C ASP A 2 -25.89 -14.84 -8.43
N SER A 3 -26.49 -14.38 -9.54
CA SER A 3 -25.82 -14.37 -10.85
C SER A 3 -24.66 -13.36 -10.92
N LEU A 4 -24.78 -12.23 -10.24
CA LEU A 4 -23.72 -11.23 -10.15
C LEU A 4 -22.58 -11.76 -9.27
N ASP A 5 -22.90 -12.40 -8.15
CA ASP A 5 -21.90 -12.96 -7.24
C ASP A 5 -21.12 -14.11 -7.88
N ILE A 6 -21.80 -14.98 -8.64
CA ILE A 6 -21.15 -16.04 -9.42
C ILE A 6 -20.21 -15.43 -10.47
N PHE A 7 -20.70 -14.45 -11.24
CA PHE A 7 -19.90 -13.76 -12.25
C PHE A 7 -18.66 -13.07 -11.65
N LEU A 8 -18.82 -12.37 -10.52
CA LEU A 8 -17.71 -11.70 -9.83
C LEU A 8 -16.69 -12.71 -9.27
N LYS A 9 -17.14 -13.89 -8.80
CA LYS A 9 -16.24 -14.95 -8.34
C LYS A 9 -15.44 -15.56 -9.50
N GLU A 10 -16.08 -15.85 -10.63
CA GLU A 10 -15.39 -16.37 -11.82
C GLU A 10 -14.39 -15.35 -12.37
N LEU A 11 -14.82 -14.10 -12.50
CA LEU A 11 -13.95 -13.01 -12.94
C LEU A 11 -12.80 -12.78 -11.96
N GLY A 12 -13.07 -12.86 -10.66
CA GLY A 12 -12.05 -12.82 -9.62
C GLY A 12 -11.05 -13.97 -9.75
N GLY A 13 -11.51 -15.19 -10.02
CA GLY A 13 -10.65 -16.36 -10.23
C GLY A 13 -9.73 -16.23 -11.46
N VAL A 14 -10.19 -15.55 -12.52
CA VAL A 14 -9.37 -15.28 -13.71
C VAL A 14 -8.41 -14.11 -13.45
N VAL A 15 -8.90 -13.00 -12.91
CA VAL A 15 -8.12 -11.77 -12.69
C VAL A 15 -7.05 -11.96 -11.61
N TRP A 16 -7.37 -12.66 -10.51
CA TRP A 16 -6.43 -12.99 -9.44
C TRP A 16 -5.85 -14.39 -9.59
N GLY A 17 -6.05 -15.01 -10.75
CA GLY A 17 -5.58 -16.34 -11.06
C GLY A 17 -4.06 -16.42 -11.26
N PRO A 18 -3.56 -17.65 -11.53
CA PRO A 18 -2.13 -17.91 -11.68
C PRO A 18 -1.45 -17.04 -12.74
N VAL A 19 -2.17 -16.66 -13.80
CA VAL A 19 -1.63 -15.86 -14.91
C VAL A 19 -1.21 -14.46 -14.44
N THR A 20 -2.09 -13.75 -13.73
CA THR A 20 -1.78 -12.40 -13.23
C THR A 20 -0.65 -12.45 -12.20
N LEU A 21 -0.66 -13.44 -11.31
CA LEU A 21 0.41 -13.63 -10.33
C LEU A 21 1.75 -13.93 -11.02
N PHE A 22 1.74 -14.76 -12.06
CA PHE A 22 2.92 -15.06 -12.87
C PHE A 22 3.48 -13.81 -13.53
N PHE A 23 2.64 -12.96 -14.15
CA PHE A 23 3.10 -11.71 -14.74
C PHE A 23 3.58 -10.70 -13.70
N LEU A 24 2.90 -10.57 -12.56
CA LEU A 24 3.28 -9.64 -11.50
C LEU A 24 4.65 -10.02 -10.91
N PHE A 25 4.85 -11.30 -10.61
CA PHE A 25 6.14 -11.82 -10.16
C PHE A 25 7.20 -11.72 -11.26
N GLY A 26 6.85 -12.10 -12.50
CA GLY A 26 7.74 -12.08 -13.66
C GLY A 26 8.25 -10.68 -14.00
N VAL A 27 7.41 -9.65 -13.90
CA VAL A 27 7.82 -8.24 -14.06
C VAL A 27 8.77 -7.84 -12.93
N GLY A 28 8.49 -8.24 -11.68
CA GLY A 28 9.40 -8.00 -10.56
C GLY A 28 10.77 -8.62 -10.79
N LEU A 29 10.83 -9.86 -11.25
CA LEU A 29 12.06 -10.55 -11.61
C LEU A 29 12.79 -9.87 -12.76
N TYR A 30 12.07 -9.56 -13.86
CA TYR A 30 12.61 -8.86 -15.02
C TYR A 30 13.22 -7.51 -14.65
N LEU A 31 12.51 -6.70 -13.86
CA LEU A 31 13.00 -5.40 -13.40
C LEU A 31 14.17 -5.55 -12.42
N THR A 32 14.14 -6.54 -11.55
CA THR A 32 15.22 -6.82 -10.61
C THR A 32 16.53 -7.10 -11.35
N VAL A 33 16.50 -7.95 -12.37
CA VAL A 33 17.65 -8.26 -13.22
C VAL A 33 18.04 -7.07 -14.09
N GLY A 34 17.06 -6.42 -14.74
CA GLY A 34 17.28 -5.27 -15.63
C GLY A 34 17.88 -4.04 -14.92
N LEU A 35 17.49 -3.82 -13.66
CA LEU A 35 18.07 -2.80 -12.78
C LEU A 35 19.37 -3.26 -12.11
N LYS A 36 19.92 -4.43 -12.47
CA LYS A 36 21.17 -4.97 -11.92
C LYS A 36 21.16 -5.06 -10.39
N LEU A 37 20.04 -5.49 -9.82
CA LEU A 37 19.80 -5.58 -8.37
C LEU A 37 19.94 -4.26 -7.61
N LEU A 38 19.78 -3.11 -8.30
CA LEU A 38 19.95 -1.79 -7.70
C LEU A 38 19.07 -1.58 -6.45
N PRO A 39 17.77 -1.92 -6.43
CA PRO A 39 16.95 -1.75 -5.22
C PRO A 39 17.54 -2.48 -4.02
N TRP A 40 18.00 -3.73 -4.20
CA TRP A 40 18.58 -4.54 -3.12
C TRP A 40 19.92 -4.00 -2.64
N ARG A 41 20.77 -3.54 -3.56
CA ARG A 41 22.10 -2.99 -3.24
C ARG A 41 22.02 -1.60 -2.60
N SER A 42 20.95 -0.86 -2.86
CA SER A 42 20.81 0.54 -2.44
C SER A 42 19.99 0.75 -1.17
N VAL A 43 19.44 -0.32 -0.56
CA VAL A 43 18.61 -0.22 0.66
C VAL A 43 19.30 0.59 1.76
N GLY A 44 20.57 0.28 2.09
CA GLY A 44 21.31 1.00 3.12
C GLY A 44 21.49 2.50 2.80
N ARG A 45 21.81 2.82 1.54
CA ARG A 45 21.90 4.21 1.08
C ARG A 45 20.53 4.92 1.13
N ALA A 46 19.45 4.22 0.79
CA ALA A 46 18.10 4.75 0.83
C ALA A 46 17.70 5.15 2.27
N PHE A 47 18.02 4.33 3.27
CA PHE A 47 17.84 4.69 4.67
C PHE A 47 18.64 5.93 5.07
N GLY A 48 19.90 6.04 4.65
CA GLY A 48 20.72 7.23 4.89
C GLY A 48 20.11 8.50 4.29
N LEU A 49 19.60 8.42 3.05
CA LEU A 49 18.93 9.54 2.38
C LEU A 49 17.59 9.91 3.04
N LEU A 50 16.82 8.92 3.49
CA LEU A 50 15.57 9.12 4.23
C LEU A 50 15.81 9.86 5.54
N TRP A 51 16.86 9.47 6.28
CA TRP A 51 17.20 10.10 7.55
C TRP A 51 17.68 11.54 7.37
N ALA A 52 18.54 11.78 6.38
CA ALA A 52 19.03 13.12 6.06
C ALA A 52 17.92 14.05 5.52
N GLY A 53 16.95 13.49 4.78
CA GLY A 53 15.84 14.23 4.17
C GLY A 53 14.67 14.51 5.10
N ARG A 54 14.72 14.13 6.39
CA ARG A 54 13.55 14.22 7.28
C ARG A 54 13.04 15.66 7.49
N ASP A 55 13.94 16.64 7.43
CA ASP A 55 13.69 18.04 7.78
C ASP A 55 13.55 18.98 6.56
N SER A 56 13.73 18.47 5.32
CA SER A 56 13.63 19.31 4.11
C SER A 56 12.70 18.71 3.06
N SER A 57 11.77 19.53 2.55
CA SER A 57 10.81 19.14 1.50
C SER A 57 11.37 19.33 0.07
N GLY A 58 12.51 20.01 -0.09
CA GLY A 58 13.08 20.32 -1.40
C GLY A 58 12.05 21.01 -2.32
N LYS A 59 11.95 20.54 -3.57
CA LYS A 59 10.93 20.97 -4.55
C LYS A 59 9.68 20.07 -4.53
N GLY A 60 9.29 19.51 -3.38
CA GLY A 60 8.14 18.63 -3.23
C GLY A 60 7.17 19.14 -2.17
N ASP A 61 5.95 18.61 -2.18
CA ASP A 61 4.88 19.06 -1.26
C ASP A 61 5.11 18.60 0.20
N ILE A 62 5.89 17.53 0.40
CA ILE A 62 6.18 16.90 1.69
C ILE A 62 7.63 16.38 1.74
N THR A 63 8.16 16.17 2.94
CA THR A 63 9.53 15.64 3.10
C THR A 63 9.63 14.16 2.66
N PRO A 64 10.82 13.66 2.25
CA PRO A 64 11.03 12.25 1.96
C PRO A 64 10.54 11.29 3.06
N PHE A 65 10.75 11.64 4.33
CA PHE A 65 10.26 10.86 5.46
C PHE A 65 8.73 10.85 5.50
N GLN A 66 8.09 12.02 5.37
CA GLN A 66 6.64 12.14 5.30
C GLN A 66 6.04 11.39 4.11
N ALA A 67 6.68 11.39 2.95
CA ALA A 67 6.26 10.63 1.79
C ALA A 67 6.33 9.11 2.05
N LEU A 68 7.42 8.63 2.65
CA LEU A 68 7.55 7.23 3.04
C LEU A 68 6.47 6.84 4.06
N MET A 69 6.27 7.63 5.11
CA MET A 69 5.26 7.34 6.14
C MET A 69 3.85 7.37 5.57
N THR A 70 3.56 8.29 4.65
CA THR A 70 2.28 8.32 3.93
C THR A 70 2.08 7.04 3.11
N ALA A 71 3.09 6.64 2.31
CA ALA A 71 3.03 5.39 1.56
C ALA A 71 2.85 4.17 2.48
N LEU A 72 3.61 4.11 3.58
CA LEU A 72 3.53 3.02 4.56
C LEU A 72 2.17 2.97 5.26
N SER A 73 1.56 4.11 5.58
CA SER A 73 0.20 4.15 6.16
C SER A 73 -0.86 3.52 5.25
N ALA A 74 -0.70 3.63 3.93
CA ALA A 74 -1.60 3.03 2.97
C ALA A 74 -1.33 1.52 2.77
N THR A 75 -0.10 1.07 2.99
CA THR A 75 0.27 -0.35 2.79
C THR A 75 0.20 -1.20 4.05
N ILE A 76 0.35 -0.61 5.23
CA ILE A 76 0.21 -1.30 6.51
C ILE A 76 -1.24 -1.20 6.94
N GLY A 77 -1.93 -2.33 7.00
CA GLY A 77 -3.32 -2.36 7.44
C GLY A 77 -3.79 -3.77 7.74
N THR A 78 -5.10 -3.97 7.65
CA THR A 78 -5.76 -5.26 7.92
C THR A 78 -5.13 -6.42 7.13
N GLY A 79 -4.66 -6.17 5.91
CA GLY A 79 -3.98 -7.18 5.09
C GLY A 79 -2.74 -7.78 5.74
N ASN A 80 -1.99 -7.01 6.56
CA ASN A 80 -0.82 -7.51 7.29
C ASN A 80 -1.20 -8.39 8.48
N ILE A 81 -2.41 -8.23 9.02
CA ILE A 81 -2.89 -8.97 10.20
C ILE A 81 -3.77 -10.14 9.73
N ALA A 82 -4.99 -9.83 9.28
CA ALA A 82 -5.96 -10.83 8.86
C ALA A 82 -5.55 -11.49 7.52
N GLY A 83 -4.92 -10.74 6.61
CA GLY A 83 -4.50 -11.30 5.32
C GLY A 83 -3.36 -12.32 5.46
N VAL A 84 -2.35 -12.04 6.30
CA VAL A 84 -1.29 -13.00 6.62
C VAL A 84 -1.86 -14.22 7.33
N ALA A 85 -2.73 -14.03 8.33
CA ALA A 85 -3.38 -15.13 9.03
C ALA A 85 -4.21 -16.01 8.07
N THR A 86 -4.97 -15.40 7.17
CA THR A 86 -5.76 -16.10 6.13
C THR A 86 -4.85 -16.86 5.17
N ALA A 87 -3.73 -16.27 4.75
CA ALA A 87 -2.77 -16.91 3.86
C ALA A 87 -2.13 -18.14 4.51
N ILE A 88 -1.79 -18.08 5.81
CA ILE A 88 -1.26 -19.23 6.56
C ILE A 88 -2.35 -20.29 6.73
N PHE A 89 -3.57 -19.89 7.07
CA PHE A 89 -4.70 -20.80 7.26
C PHE A 89 -5.04 -21.57 5.98
N LEU A 90 -5.09 -20.89 4.83
CA LEU A 90 -5.46 -21.49 3.55
C LEU A 90 -4.28 -22.17 2.83
N GLY A 91 -3.09 -21.58 2.88
CA GLY A 91 -1.90 -22.01 2.11
C GLY A 91 -0.85 -22.75 2.95
N GLY A 92 -1.05 -22.87 4.25
CA GLY A 92 -0.08 -23.44 5.18
C GLY A 92 1.08 -22.48 5.52
N PRO A 93 1.99 -22.89 6.42
CA PRO A 93 3.09 -22.04 6.89
C PRO A 93 4.08 -21.63 5.78
N GLY A 94 4.15 -22.43 4.70
CA GLY A 94 4.98 -22.11 3.53
C GLY A 94 4.56 -20.83 2.79
N ALA A 95 3.35 -20.32 3.03
CA ALA A 95 2.90 -19.04 2.47
C ALA A 95 3.83 -17.88 2.85
N ILE A 96 4.37 -17.87 4.08
CA ILE A 96 5.24 -16.80 4.58
C ILE A 96 6.51 -16.67 3.72
N PHE A 97 7.12 -17.81 3.35
CA PHE A 97 8.30 -17.82 2.47
C PHE A 97 8.00 -17.16 1.13
N TRP A 98 6.87 -17.48 0.52
CA TRP A 98 6.45 -16.88 -0.75
C TRP A 98 6.10 -15.40 -0.62
N MET A 99 5.55 -14.96 0.51
CA MET A 99 5.34 -13.53 0.79
C MET A 99 6.66 -12.76 0.84
N TRP A 100 7.72 -13.33 1.43
CA TRP A 100 9.05 -12.70 1.42
C TRP A 100 9.67 -12.67 0.03
N ILE A 101 9.59 -13.76 -0.73
CA ILE A 101 10.10 -13.82 -2.10
C ILE A 101 9.39 -12.81 -2.99
N THR A 102 8.05 -12.74 -2.93
CA THR A 102 7.28 -11.77 -3.71
C THR A 102 7.59 -10.32 -3.29
N ALA A 103 7.78 -10.04 -2.00
CA ALA A 103 8.21 -8.73 -1.53
C ALA A 103 9.61 -8.36 -2.05
N LEU A 104 10.56 -9.31 -2.03
CA LEU A 104 11.94 -9.11 -2.46
C LEU A 104 12.01 -8.67 -3.93
N PHE A 105 11.35 -9.40 -4.82
CA PHE A 105 11.30 -9.05 -6.25
C PHE A 105 10.35 -7.87 -6.52
N GLY A 106 9.31 -7.69 -5.69
CA GLY A 106 8.39 -6.56 -5.76
C GLY A 106 9.05 -5.20 -5.46
N MET A 107 10.16 -5.17 -4.70
CA MET A 107 10.94 -3.96 -4.46
C MET A 107 11.37 -3.28 -5.77
N ALA A 108 11.75 -4.06 -6.79
CA ALA A 108 12.15 -3.51 -8.08
C ALA A 108 10.98 -2.88 -8.84
N THR A 109 9.81 -3.53 -8.81
CA THR A 109 8.58 -2.97 -9.40
C THR A 109 8.22 -1.66 -8.72
N LYS A 110 8.18 -1.62 -7.38
CA LYS A 110 7.84 -0.40 -6.64
C LYS A 110 8.86 0.72 -6.86
N TYR A 111 10.15 0.38 -6.95
CA TYR A 111 11.18 1.35 -7.31
C TYR A 111 10.94 1.95 -8.71
N ALA A 112 10.68 1.11 -9.72
CA ALA A 112 10.43 1.57 -11.08
C ALA A 112 9.18 2.48 -11.15
N GLU A 113 8.09 2.11 -10.45
CA GLU A 113 6.88 2.93 -10.33
C GLU A 113 7.19 4.31 -9.74
N ALA A 114 7.97 4.38 -8.65
CA ALA A 114 8.34 5.64 -8.02
C ALA A 114 9.21 6.52 -8.92
N VAL A 115 10.20 5.93 -9.61
CA VAL A 115 11.05 6.68 -10.55
C VAL A 115 10.23 7.24 -11.71
N LEU A 116 9.32 6.44 -12.28
CA LEU A 116 8.44 6.89 -13.37
C LEU A 116 7.47 7.97 -12.88
N ALA A 117 6.92 7.84 -11.68
CA ALA A 117 6.04 8.84 -11.09
C ALA A 117 6.75 10.19 -10.93
N ILE A 118 8.01 10.21 -10.51
CA ILE A 118 8.82 11.44 -10.40
C ILE A 118 9.17 12.00 -11.78
N LYS A 119 9.56 11.14 -12.73
CA LYS A 119 9.97 11.56 -14.08
C LYS A 119 8.82 12.22 -14.87
N TYR A 120 7.59 11.74 -14.70
CA TYR A 120 6.43 12.18 -15.47
C TYR A 120 5.42 13.03 -14.69
N ARG A 121 5.72 13.41 -13.44
CA ARG A 121 4.84 14.28 -12.63
C ARG A 121 4.52 15.61 -13.31
N GLU A 122 3.36 16.15 -12.97
CA GLU A 122 2.87 17.47 -13.36
C GLU A 122 2.62 18.32 -12.13
N VAL A 123 2.47 19.63 -12.35
CA VAL A 123 1.92 20.54 -11.36
C VAL A 123 0.46 20.76 -11.75
N ASP A 124 -0.47 20.50 -10.82
CA ASP A 124 -1.90 20.73 -11.03
C ASP A 124 -2.24 22.23 -11.00
N SER A 125 -3.50 22.57 -11.26
CA SER A 125 -3.99 23.96 -11.21
C SER A 125 -3.89 24.60 -9.83
N LEU A 126 -3.68 23.80 -8.78
CA LEU A 126 -3.53 24.24 -7.39
C LEU A 126 -2.05 24.33 -6.98
N GLY A 127 -1.11 24.18 -7.93
CA GLY A 127 0.32 24.28 -7.67
C GLY A 127 0.94 23.03 -7.02
N ARG A 128 0.21 21.91 -6.94
CA ARG A 128 0.64 20.68 -6.27
C ARG A 128 1.22 19.67 -7.24
N TYR A 129 2.16 18.87 -6.79
CA TYR A 129 2.72 17.80 -7.63
C TYR A 129 1.77 16.62 -7.72
N VAL A 130 1.36 16.28 -8.94
CA VAL A 130 0.53 15.11 -9.25
C VAL A 130 1.30 14.14 -10.14
N GLY A 131 1.25 12.86 -9.80
CA GLY A 131 2.00 11.82 -10.49
C GLY A 131 1.39 10.45 -10.25
N GLY A 132 1.95 9.44 -10.92
CA GLY A 132 1.49 8.06 -10.83
C GLY A 132 1.27 7.41 -12.19
N PRO A 133 0.69 6.20 -12.21
CA PRO A 133 0.68 5.38 -13.41
C PRO A 133 -0.10 5.95 -14.58
N MET A 134 -1.25 6.57 -14.32
CA MET A 134 -2.01 7.31 -15.32
C MET A 134 -1.17 8.40 -16.02
N TYR A 135 -0.27 9.07 -15.29
CA TYR A 135 0.57 10.14 -15.86
C TYR A 135 1.70 9.57 -16.71
N TYR A 136 2.43 8.55 -16.23
CA TYR A 136 3.53 7.99 -17.01
C TYR A 136 3.06 7.14 -18.19
N ILE A 137 1.84 6.57 -18.16
CA ILE A 137 1.25 5.93 -19.34
C ILE A 137 0.91 6.99 -20.37
N ARG A 138 0.18 8.05 -19.97
CA ARG A 138 -0.22 9.15 -20.87
C ARG A 138 0.97 9.83 -21.52
N LYS A 139 2.03 10.12 -20.76
CA LYS A 139 3.21 10.85 -21.25
C LYS A 139 4.33 9.98 -21.80
N GLY A 140 4.57 8.83 -21.20
CA GLY A 140 5.72 7.99 -21.50
C GLY A 140 5.48 6.98 -22.62
N MET A 141 4.25 6.47 -22.76
CA MET A 141 3.89 5.49 -23.80
C MET A 141 3.28 6.14 -25.05
N GLY A 142 2.89 7.41 -24.95
CA GLY A 142 2.34 8.20 -26.05
C GLY A 142 0.81 8.12 -26.18
N GLU A 143 0.28 8.92 -27.11
CA GLU A 143 -1.15 9.15 -27.33
C GLU A 143 -1.98 7.87 -27.51
N LYS A 144 -1.41 6.86 -28.17
CA LYS A 144 -2.07 5.56 -28.44
C LYS A 144 -2.44 4.77 -27.20
N TRP A 145 -1.82 5.06 -26.05
CA TRP A 145 -2.03 4.34 -24.78
C TRP A 145 -2.84 5.14 -23.75
N LYS A 146 -3.41 6.29 -24.14
CA LYS A 146 -4.25 7.12 -23.26
C LYS A 146 -5.45 6.36 -22.66
N TRP A 147 -6.04 5.44 -23.42
CA TRP A 147 -7.13 4.60 -22.92
C TRP A 147 -6.70 3.76 -21.71
N LEU A 148 -5.46 3.28 -21.68
CA LEU A 148 -4.92 2.50 -20.56
C LEU A 148 -4.69 3.39 -19.33
N ALA A 149 -4.27 4.64 -19.52
CA ALA A 149 -4.17 5.61 -18.43
C ALA A 149 -5.55 5.90 -17.80
N PHE A 150 -6.59 6.00 -18.63
CA PHE A 150 -7.97 6.16 -18.17
C PHE A 150 -8.46 4.92 -17.41
N LEU A 151 -8.25 3.72 -17.95
CA LEU A 151 -8.60 2.47 -17.25
C LEU A 151 -7.87 2.34 -15.91
N PHE A 152 -6.58 2.68 -15.85
CA PHE A 152 -5.84 2.69 -14.59
C PHE A 152 -6.45 3.66 -13.57
N ALA A 153 -6.78 4.88 -13.99
CA ALA A 153 -7.40 5.86 -13.10
C ALA A 153 -8.79 5.40 -12.61
N LEU A 154 -9.58 4.80 -13.49
CA LEU A 154 -10.90 4.25 -13.16
C LEU A 154 -10.78 3.09 -12.16
N PHE A 155 -10.02 2.05 -12.49
CA PHE A 155 -9.85 0.88 -11.62
C PHE A 155 -9.12 1.23 -10.33
N GLY A 156 -8.13 2.13 -10.36
CA GLY A 156 -7.46 2.63 -9.17
C GLY A 156 -8.41 3.36 -8.23
N THR A 157 -9.36 4.13 -8.78
CA THR A 157 -10.41 4.80 -7.99
C THR A 157 -11.38 3.79 -7.40
N LEU A 158 -11.83 2.80 -8.16
CA LEU A 158 -12.72 1.75 -7.64
C LEU A 158 -12.02 0.89 -6.57
N ALA A 159 -10.76 0.53 -6.80
CA ALA A 159 -9.96 -0.26 -5.88
C ALA A 159 -9.65 0.48 -4.57
N SER A 160 -9.56 1.82 -4.59
CA SER A 160 -9.32 2.61 -3.38
C SER A 160 -10.50 2.56 -2.41
N PHE A 161 -11.75 2.45 -2.89
CA PHE A 161 -12.90 2.21 -2.03
C PHE A 161 -12.90 0.81 -1.42
N GLY A 162 -12.50 -0.20 -2.18
CA GLY A 162 -12.43 -1.58 -1.68
C GLY A 162 -11.30 -1.76 -0.66
N ILE A 163 -10.06 -1.76 -1.15
CA ILE A 163 -8.86 -2.10 -0.36
C ILE A 163 -8.51 -0.96 0.61
N GLY A 164 -8.74 0.29 0.21
CA GLY A 164 -8.36 1.48 0.97
C GLY A 164 -9.40 1.98 1.96
N ASN A 165 -10.67 1.57 1.87
CA ASN A 165 -11.74 2.05 2.77
C ASN A 165 -12.58 0.91 3.36
N MET A 166 -13.42 0.24 2.57
CA MET A 166 -14.46 -0.66 3.07
C MET A 166 -13.90 -1.83 3.88
N VAL A 167 -12.88 -2.52 3.35
CA VAL A 167 -12.27 -3.67 4.04
C VAL A 167 -11.60 -3.23 5.34
N GLN A 168 -10.93 -2.08 5.35
CA GLN A 168 -10.25 -1.55 6.53
C GLN A 168 -11.25 -1.13 7.61
N ALA A 169 -12.28 -0.36 7.25
CA ALA A 169 -13.29 0.13 8.18
C ALA A 169 -14.11 -1.02 8.78
N ASN A 170 -14.50 -2.02 7.97
CA ASN A 170 -15.22 -3.19 8.47
C ASN A 170 -14.37 -4.00 9.45
N SER A 171 -13.09 -4.24 9.15
CA SER A 171 -12.23 -5.01 10.06
C SER A 171 -11.99 -4.31 11.40
N VAL A 172 -11.90 -2.97 11.41
CA VAL A 172 -11.86 -2.22 12.67
C VAL A 172 -13.20 -2.31 13.41
N ALA A 173 -14.32 -2.16 12.73
CA ALA A 173 -15.65 -2.27 13.33
C ALA A 173 -15.87 -3.65 13.98
N ASP A 174 -15.48 -4.73 13.31
CA ASP A 174 -15.62 -6.10 13.82
C ASP A 174 -14.70 -6.35 15.03
N ALA A 175 -13.47 -5.85 14.99
CA ALA A 175 -12.54 -5.91 16.13
C ALA A 175 -13.06 -5.11 17.34
N VAL A 176 -13.59 -3.91 17.12
CA VAL A 176 -14.13 -3.07 18.19
C VAL A 176 -15.40 -3.68 18.78
N HIS A 177 -16.28 -4.22 17.94
CA HIS A 177 -17.49 -4.91 18.38
C HIS A 177 -17.16 -6.17 19.20
N SER A 178 -16.21 -6.99 18.74
CA SER A 178 -15.84 -8.24 19.44
C SER A 178 -15.19 -7.99 20.82
N VAL A 179 -14.39 -6.93 20.96
CA VAL A 179 -13.69 -6.63 22.21
C VAL A 179 -14.53 -5.79 23.17
N PHE A 180 -15.26 -4.79 22.66
CA PHE A 180 -15.92 -3.76 23.48
C PHE A 180 -17.45 -3.78 23.37
N GLY A 181 -18.04 -4.59 22.49
CA GLY A 181 -19.49 -4.65 22.26
C GLY A 181 -20.09 -3.41 21.59
N ILE A 182 -19.27 -2.49 21.08
CA ILE A 182 -19.72 -1.26 20.43
C ILE A 182 -20.22 -1.58 19.02
N SER A 183 -21.38 -1.05 18.62
CA SER A 183 -21.95 -1.30 17.30
C SER A 183 -21.07 -0.77 16.16
N GLY A 184 -21.13 -1.45 15.02
CA GLY A 184 -20.38 -1.06 13.82
C GLY A 184 -20.75 0.34 13.31
N GLU A 185 -22.01 0.76 13.48
CA GLU A 185 -22.51 2.09 13.09
C GLU A 185 -21.81 3.22 13.86
N VAL A 186 -21.69 3.06 15.18
CA VAL A 186 -21.00 4.04 16.04
C VAL A 186 -19.52 4.08 15.71
N THR A 187 -18.90 2.91 15.53
CA THR A 187 -17.48 2.81 15.17
C THR A 187 -17.22 3.48 13.81
N GLY A 188 -18.07 3.23 12.81
CA GLY A 188 -18.00 3.83 11.49
C GLY A 188 -18.17 5.34 11.52
N LEU A 189 -19.13 5.85 12.30
CA LEU A 189 -19.34 7.30 12.46
C LEU A 189 -18.12 7.99 13.05
N VAL A 190 -17.54 7.42 14.11
CA VAL A 190 -16.31 7.94 14.73
C VAL A 190 -15.14 7.91 13.75
N MET A 191 -14.95 6.79 13.04
CA MET A 191 -13.91 6.68 12.01
C MET A 191 -14.07 7.71 10.90
N MET A 192 -15.30 7.94 10.42
CA MET A 192 -15.61 8.93 9.40
C MET A 192 -15.21 10.34 9.85
N VAL A 193 -15.58 10.74 11.08
CA VAL A 193 -15.25 12.06 11.63
C VAL A 193 -13.74 12.22 11.78
N LEU A 194 -13.06 11.25 12.40
CA LEU A 194 -11.60 11.30 12.60
C LEU A 194 -10.84 11.34 11.28
N THR A 195 -11.25 10.51 10.31
CA THR A 195 -10.64 10.47 8.98
C THR A 195 -10.90 11.78 8.21
N GLY A 196 -12.12 12.31 8.31
CA GLY A 196 -12.50 13.59 7.69
C GLY A 196 -11.63 14.76 8.15
N ILE A 197 -11.38 14.87 9.45
CA ILE A 197 -10.50 15.90 10.03
C ILE A 197 -9.10 15.88 9.41
N VAL A 198 -8.57 14.69 9.11
CA VAL A 198 -7.25 14.51 8.51
C VAL A 198 -7.27 14.81 7.01
N ILE A 199 -8.20 14.23 6.26
CA ILE A 199 -8.25 14.32 4.79
C ILE A 199 -8.59 15.72 4.30
N ILE A 200 -9.49 16.45 4.98
CA ILE A 200 -9.88 17.82 4.58
C ILE A 200 -8.67 18.77 4.55
N GLY A 201 -7.63 18.51 5.35
CA GLY A 201 -6.39 19.31 5.34
C GLY A 201 -5.44 19.03 4.16
N GLY A 202 -5.78 18.11 3.26
CA GLY A 202 -4.97 17.75 2.10
C GLY A 202 -3.69 16.96 2.44
N ILE A 203 -2.83 16.79 1.44
CA ILE A 203 -1.66 15.89 1.53
C ILE A 203 -0.68 16.29 2.65
N GLY A 204 -0.52 17.59 2.92
CA GLY A 204 0.34 18.06 4.00
C GLY A 204 -0.13 17.57 5.38
N ARG A 205 -1.43 17.64 5.67
CA ARG A 205 -2.00 17.16 6.94
C ARG A 205 -1.96 15.64 7.03
N ILE A 206 -2.31 14.94 5.95
CA ILE A 206 -2.21 13.47 5.88
C ILE A 206 -0.78 13.04 6.22
N ALA A 207 0.22 13.66 5.60
CA ALA A 207 1.61 13.28 5.78
C ALA A 207 2.15 13.62 7.18
N GLN A 208 1.71 14.72 7.79
CA GLN A 208 2.05 15.05 9.18
C GLN A 208 1.48 14.04 10.18
N VAL A 209 0.25 13.59 9.96
CA VAL A 209 -0.40 12.57 10.79
C VAL A 209 0.26 11.21 10.60
N ALA A 210 0.47 10.79 9.34
CA ALA A 210 1.14 9.54 9.01
C ALA A 210 2.56 9.49 9.59
N ALA A 211 3.32 10.59 9.51
CA ALA A 211 4.68 10.66 10.04
C ALA A 211 4.79 10.40 11.55
N LYS A 212 3.71 10.60 12.31
CA LYS A 212 3.66 10.32 13.75
C LYS A 212 3.03 8.97 14.05
N LEU A 213 1.90 8.65 13.42
CA LEU A 213 1.14 7.43 13.70
C LEU A 213 1.83 6.17 13.19
N VAL A 214 2.43 6.21 11.99
CA VAL A 214 3.00 5.02 11.34
C VAL A 214 4.21 4.45 12.10
N PRO A 215 5.20 5.25 12.52
CA PRO A 215 6.29 4.73 13.34
C PRO A 215 5.78 4.16 14.66
N PHE A 216 4.83 4.85 15.31
CA PHE A 216 4.27 4.40 16.58
C PHE A 216 3.58 3.04 16.45
N MET A 217 2.67 2.89 15.48
CA MET A 217 1.94 1.62 15.28
C MET A 217 2.88 0.47 14.90
N ALA A 218 3.89 0.73 14.07
CA ALA A 218 4.85 -0.30 13.67
C ALA A 218 5.71 -0.76 14.84
N ILE A 219 6.23 0.17 15.64
CA ILE A 219 7.03 -0.13 16.83
C ILE A 219 6.18 -0.90 17.86
N ALA A 220 4.97 -0.43 18.15
CA ALA A 220 4.06 -1.10 19.09
C ALA A 220 3.76 -2.54 18.64
N TYR A 221 3.43 -2.74 17.36
CA TYR A 221 3.16 -4.06 16.80
C TYR A 221 4.36 -5.01 16.94
N VAL A 222 5.57 -4.54 16.58
CA VAL A 222 6.79 -5.34 16.68
C VAL A 222 7.13 -5.67 18.13
N ILE A 223 6.99 -4.71 19.06
CA ILE A 223 7.23 -4.94 20.48
C ILE A 223 6.29 -6.03 21.01
N CYS A 224 4.98 -5.95 20.73
CA CYS A 224 4.02 -6.97 21.13
C CYS A 224 4.39 -8.35 20.56
N ALA A 225 4.75 -8.42 19.28
CA ALA A 225 5.15 -9.67 18.63
C ALA A 225 6.42 -10.27 19.26
N VAL A 226 7.44 -9.45 19.53
CA VAL A 226 8.68 -9.89 20.18
C VAL A 226 8.40 -10.38 21.60
N ILE A 227 7.55 -9.69 22.37
CA ILE A 227 7.15 -10.14 23.72
C ILE A 227 6.50 -11.53 23.64
N ILE A 228 5.56 -11.74 22.70
CA ILE A 228 4.90 -13.04 22.53
C ILE A 228 5.92 -14.14 22.19
N ILE A 229 6.85 -13.87 21.27
CA ILE A 229 7.91 -14.82 20.90
C ILE A 229 8.78 -15.14 22.12
N LEU A 230 9.19 -14.15 22.91
CA LEU A 230 10.03 -14.35 24.09
C LEU A 230 9.32 -15.17 25.17
N ILE A 231 8.02 -14.95 25.38
CA ILE A 231 7.21 -15.73 26.34
C ILE A 231 7.15 -17.21 25.92
N HIS A 232 7.05 -17.49 24.62
CA HIS A 232 6.92 -18.85 24.09
C HIS A 232 8.26 -19.43 23.59
N PHE A 233 9.39 -18.75 23.83
CA PHE A 233 10.69 -19.21 23.31
C PHE A 233 11.18 -20.53 23.95
N THR A 234 10.58 -20.90 25.08
CA THR A 234 10.98 -22.09 25.86
C THR A 234 10.00 -23.26 25.66
N GLU A 235 8.93 -23.08 24.89
CA GLU A 235 8.09 -24.17 24.38
C GLU A 235 8.64 -24.69 23.03
#